data_AF-A0A5B6UA55-F1
#
_entry.id   AF-A0A5B6UA55-F1
#
_cell.length_a   1.000
_cell.length_b   1.000
_cell.length_c   1.000
_cell.angle_alpha   90.00
_cell.angle_beta   90.00
_cell.angle_gamma   90.00
#
_symmetry.space_group_name_H-M   'P 1'
#
loop_
_entity.id
_entity.type
_entity.pdbx_description
1 polymer ?
#
loop_
_entity_poly.entity_id
_entity_poly.type
_entity_poly.pdbx_seq_one_letter_code
_entity_poly.pdbx_strand_id
1 'polypeptide(L)' 'MVFGLRQLTKSSRVCNECLNGKKQRDPFPKKTELPLQLIHSDLCGTIQPMSNSNKRYFIIFINDYSRKT' A
#
# COMPACT_ATOMS: atom_id res chain seq x y z
N MET A 1 3.48 38.42 -2.98
CA MET A 1 4.48 38.36 -1.88
C MET A 1 3.69 38.37 -0.57
N VAL A 2 3.90 37.41 0.34
CA VAL A 2 3.11 37.28 1.58
C VAL A 2 3.93 37.78 2.76
N PHE A 3 3.36 38.67 3.58
CA PHE A 3 3.98 39.24 4.77
C PHE A 3 3.18 38.83 6.03
N GLY A 4 3.85 38.63 7.16
CA GLY A 4 3.20 38.40 8.47
C GLY A 4 3.09 36.94 8.96
N LEU A 5 3.67 35.96 8.27
CA LEU A 5 3.73 34.59 8.80
C LEU A 5 4.73 34.48 9.96
N ARG A 6 4.33 33.79 11.03
CA ARG A 6 5.20 33.49 12.17
C ARG A 6 6.35 32.59 11.71
N GLN A 7 7.59 33.00 12.02
CA GLN A 7 8.74 32.11 11.85
C GLN A 7 8.61 30.92 12.80
N LEU A 8 8.52 29.72 12.22
CA LEU A 8 8.57 28.47 12.96
C LEU A 8 10.05 28.14 13.22
N THR A 9 10.44 28.11 14.49
CA THR A 9 11.76 27.65 14.90
C THR A 9 11.77 26.13 14.93
N LYS A 10 12.74 25.51 14.26
CA LYS A 10 12.92 24.05 14.28
C LYS A 10 13.28 23.61 15.71
N SER A 11 12.42 22.80 16.31
CA SER A 11 12.71 22.20 17.62
C SER A 11 13.85 21.20 17.51
N SER A 12 14.81 21.23 18.45
CA SER A 12 15.87 20.23 18.59
C SER A 12 15.40 18.95 19.28
N ARG A 13 14.20 18.96 19.87
CA ARG A 13 13.63 17.82 20.59
C ARG A 13 12.98 16.86 19.61
N VAL A 14 13.33 15.59 19.75
CA VAL A 14 12.67 14.49 19.07
C VAL A 14 11.49 14.06 19.93
N CYS A 15 10.28 14.10 19.37
CA CYS A 15 9.05 13.65 20.03
C CYS A 15 8.72 12.22 19.56
N ASN A 16 8.72 11.26 20.48
CA ASN A 16 8.51 9.85 20.17
C ASN A 16 7.09 9.57 19.64
N GLU A 17 6.09 10.27 20.17
CA GLU A 17 4.71 10.18 19.72
C GLU A 17 4.57 10.66 18.27
N CYS A 18 5.21 11.79 17.94
CA CYS A 18 5.25 12.30 16.58
C CYS A 18 6.01 11.37 15.64
N LEU A 19 7.14 10.79 16.09
CA LEU A 19 7.88 9.80 15.30
C LEU A 19 7.01 8.59 14.99
N ASN A 20 6.34 8.01 15.99
CA ASN A 20 5.51 6.84 15.79
C ASN A 20 4.28 7.13 14.93
N GLY A 21 3.63 8.29 15.12
CA GLY A 21 2.45 8.68 14.36
C GLY A 21 2.74 9.17 12.94
N LYS A 22 3.97 9.65 12.67
CA LYS A 22 4.40 10.12 11.34
C LYS A 22 5.43 9.20 10.69
N LYS A 23 5.74 8.05 11.29
CA LYS A 23 6.67 7.09 10.70
C LYS A 23 6.09 6.63 9.38
N GLN A 24 6.84 6.86 8.30
CA GLN A 24 6.52 6.26 7.01
C GLN A 24 6.70 4.74 7.13
N ARG A 25 5.80 3.99 6.47
CA ARG A 25 5.95 2.54 6.36
C ARG A 25 7.30 2.22 5.72
N ASP A 26 8.01 1.26 6.32
CA ASP A 26 9.27 0.77 5.76
C ASP A 26 9.02 0.21 4.34
N PRO A 27 9.99 0.30 3.41
CA PRO A 27 9.83 -0.21 2.06
C PRO A 27 9.40 -1.68 2.07
N PHE A 28 8.53 -2.05 1.15
CA PHE A 28 8.18 -3.46 0.95
C PHE A 28 9.44 -4.27 0.56
N PRO A 29 9.58 -5.52 1.04
CA PRO A 29 10.71 -6.37 0.69
C PRO A 29 10.86 -6.53 -0.83
N LYS A 30 12.09 -6.80 -1.28
CA LYS A 30 12.40 -7.00 -2.70
C LYS A 30 11.67 -8.23 -3.24
N LYS A 31 11.42 -8.20 -4.55
CA LYS A 31 10.74 -9.23 -5.34
C LYS A 31 11.33 -10.60 -5.08
N THR A 32 10.51 -11.65 -5.18
CA THR A 32 11.00 -13.03 -5.19
C THR A 32 11.97 -13.28 -6.34
N GLU A 33 12.93 -14.19 -6.16
CA GLU A 33 13.97 -14.51 -7.15
C GLU A 33 13.57 -15.68 -8.05
N LEU A 34 12.62 -16.50 -7.61
CA LEU A 34 12.14 -17.68 -8.32
C LEU A 34 10.63 -17.61 -8.57
N PRO A 35 10.13 -18.13 -9.69
CA PRO A 35 8.70 -18.28 -9.91
C PRO A 35 8.02 -19.07 -8.78
N LEU A 36 6.80 -18.68 -8.42
CA LEU A 36 5.92 -19.34 -7.44
C LEU A 36 6.41 -19.32 -5.97
N GLN A 37 7.48 -18.58 -5.66
CA GLN A 37 7.97 -18.43 -4.28
C GLN A 37 7.02 -17.60 -3.41
N LEU A 38 6.30 -16.64 -4.01
CA LEU A 38 5.26 -15.84 -3.36
C LEU A 38 4.12 -15.59 -4.33
N ILE A 39 2.91 -15.88 -3.89
CA ILE A 39 1.67 -15.62 -4.64
C ILE A 39 0.80 -14.70 -3.79
N HIS A 40 0.45 -13.55 -4.35
CA HIS A 40 -0.55 -12.66 -3.77
C HIS A 40 -1.92 -13.10 -4.28
N SER A 41 -2.82 -13.46 -3.35
CA SER A 41 -4.22 -13.73 -3.69
C SER A 41 -5.12 -12.63 -3.14
N ASP A 42 -6.13 -12.26 -3.93
CA ASP A 42 -7.16 -11.33 -3.50
C ASP A 42 -8.52 -11.80 -3.96
N LEU A 43 -9.50 -11.71 -3.06
CA LEU A 43 -10.89 -12.02 -3.33
C LEU A 43 -11.64 -10.71 -3.49
N CYS A 44 -12.00 -10.38 -4.73
CA CYS A 44 -12.88 -9.26 -4.98
C CYS A 44 -14.30 -9.63 -4.52
N GLY A 45 -14.80 -8.85 -3.56
CA GLY A 45 -16.13 -8.97 -2.97
C GLY A 45 -17.27 -8.66 -3.94
N THR A 46 -18.51 -8.74 -3.46
CA THR A 46 -19.76 -8.67 -4.26
C THR A 46 -19.75 -7.57 -5.31
N ILE A 47 -19.40 -7.92 -6.54
CA ILE A 47 -19.45 -7.01 -7.69
C ILE A 47 -20.90 -6.75 -8.11
N GLN A 48 -21.18 -5.47 -8.40
CA GLN A 48 -22.47 -5.00 -8.90
C GLN A 48 -22.25 -4.08 -10.11
N PRO A 49 -22.91 -4.34 -11.26
CA PRO A 49 -23.78 -5.49 -11.54
C PRO A 49 -23.02 -6.83 -11.52
N MET A 50 -23.75 -7.96 -11.48
CA MET A 50 -23.12 -9.28 -11.56
C MET A 50 -22.34 -9.43 -12.87
N SER A 51 -21.34 -10.32 -12.89
CA SER A 51 -20.65 -10.65 -14.13
C SER A 51 -21.59 -11.27 -15.17
N ASN A 52 -21.17 -11.33 -16.43
CA ASN A 52 -21.92 -11.95 -17.52
C ASN A 52 -22.27 -13.44 -17.26
N SER A 53 -21.58 -14.11 -16.33
CA SER A 53 -21.84 -15.48 -15.90
C SER A 53 -22.58 -15.56 -14.54
N ASN A 54 -23.22 -14.47 -14.12
CA ASN A 54 -23.93 -14.33 -12.85
C ASN A 54 -23.05 -14.61 -11.62
N LYS A 55 -21.74 -14.31 -11.69
CA LYS A 55 -20.84 -14.40 -10.53
C LYS A 55 -20.77 -13.06 -9.83
N ARG A 56 -20.68 -13.12 -8.50
CA ARG A 56 -20.54 -11.94 -7.62
C ARG A 56 -19.15 -11.81 -7.00
N TYR A 57 -18.28 -12.79 -7.22
CA TYR A 57 -16.94 -12.79 -6.68
C TYR A 57 -15.98 -13.29 -7.75
N PHE A 58 -14.76 -12.80 -7.70
CA PHE A 58 -13.64 -13.39 -8.42
C PHE A 58 -12.40 -13.35 -7.55
N ILE A 59 -11.55 -14.35 -7.70
CA ILE A 59 -10.27 -14.44 -7.02
C ILE A 59 -9.16 -14.26 -8.05
N ILE A 60 -8.15 -13.48 -7.71
CA ILE A 60 -6.94 -13.32 -8.51
C ILE A 60 -5.76 -13.96 -7.78
N PHE A 61 -4.83 -14.50 -8.56
CA PHE A 61 -3.55 -15.02 -8.07
C PHE A 61 -2.43 -14.37 -8.87
N ILE A 62 -1.58 -13.60 -8.20
CA ILE A 62 -0.47 -12.89 -8.83
C ILE A 62 0.84 -13.46 -8.31
N ASN A 63 1.62 -14.05 -9.21
CA ASN A 63 2.98 -14.47 -8.90
C ASN A 63 3.89 -13.23 -8.75
N ASP A 64 4.50 -13.05 -7.57
CA ASP A 64 5.32 -11.88 -7.26
C ASP A 64 6.55 -11.73 -8.19
N TYR A 65 7.12 -12.87 -8.59
CA TYR A 65 8.27 -12.93 -9.51
C TYR A 65 7.93 -12.30 -10.87
N SER A 66 6.90 -12.82 -11.53
CA SER A 66 6.58 -12.42 -12.91
C SER A 66 5.65 -11.21 -12.99
N ARG A 67 4.83 -10.93 -11.96
CA ARG A 67 3.75 -9.92 -11.97
C ARG A 67 2.88 -9.98 -13.23
N LYS A 68 2.69 -11.17 -13.79
CA LYS A 68 1.75 -11.36 -14.89
C LYS A 68 0.34 -11.43 -14.32
N THR A 69 -0.45 -10.41 -14.63
CA THR A 69 -1.92 -10.41 -14.55
C THR A 69 -2.51 -11.10 -15.77
#